data_AF-A0A2V5N5Z7-F1
#
_entry.id   AF-A0A2V5N5Z7-F1
#
_cell.length_a   1.000
_cell.length_b   1.000
_cell.length_c   1.000
_cell.angle_alpha   90.00
_cell.angle_beta   90.00
_cell.angle_gamma   90.00
#
_symmetry.space_group_name_H-M   'P 1'
#
loop_
_entity.id
_entity.type
_entity.pdbx_description
1 polymer ?
#
loop_
_entity_poly.entity_id
_entity_poly.type
_entity_poly.pdbx_seq_one_letter_code
_entity_poly.pdbx_strand_id
1 'polypeptide(L)'
;NATFPQQGQINLQNSAQLNASGVGGGRIVIRGGRLTVDNSKIQANTTGSTGGQGIDIAVVNDLDLANGGQINSLSTKGLGAGGNIKVNAGFIRLDGGGQVDDNFTPTTQISAATGDPFLGGGPAKGGDIVVQTGHLELVNSAQISSATFGAGKAGRIEITASSVRLDARLTTPT
;
A
#
# COMPACT_ATOMS: atom_id res chain seq x y z
N ASN A 1 24.74 -1.02 1.35
CA ASN A 1 24.05 -1.51 0.14
C ASN A 1 24.66 -2.83 -0.30
N ALA A 2 24.03 -3.95 0.04
CA ALA A 2 24.38 -5.22 -0.58
C ALA A 2 23.76 -5.22 -1.98
N THR A 3 24.59 -5.18 -3.02
CA THR A 3 24.16 -5.35 -4.41
C THR A 3 24.02 -6.83 -4.69
N PHE A 4 22.79 -7.29 -4.90
CA PHE A 4 22.53 -8.66 -5.34
C PHE A 4 22.96 -8.82 -6.82
N PRO A 5 23.79 -9.82 -7.16
CA PRO A 5 24.32 -10.00 -8.53
C PRO A 5 23.24 -10.37 -9.54
N GLN A 6 22.17 -11.01 -9.10
CA GLN A 6 20.93 -11.18 -9.86
C GLN A 6 19.75 -10.95 -8.91
N GLN A 7 18.73 -10.26 -9.41
CA GLN A 7 17.52 -10.00 -8.64
C GLN A 7 16.34 -10.68 -9.32
N GLY A 8 15.73 -11.63 -8.60
CA GLY A 8 14.61 -12.42 -9.08
C GLY A 8 13.28 -11.68 -9.03
N GLN A 9 12.25 -12.33 -9.56
CA GLN A 9 10.87 -11.84 -9.50
C GLN A 9 10.14 -12.44 -8.30
N ILE A 10 9.26 -11.66 -7.68
CA ILE A 10 8.34 -12.09 -6.64
C ILE A 10 6.93 -11.89 -7.18
N ASN A 11 6.15 -12.97 -7.27
CA ASN A 11 4.80 -12.94 -7.82
C ASN A 11 3.80 -13.39 -6.75
N LEU A 12 2.89 -12.49 -6.36
CA LEU A 12 1.73 -12.79 -5.55
C LEU A 12 0.50 -12.73 -6.47
N GLN A 13 -0.16 -13.88 -6.64
CA GLN A 13 -1.29 -14.05 -7.57
C GLN A 13 -2.38 -14.91 -6.92
N ASN A 14 -3.60 -14.82 -7.44
CA ASN A 14 -4.72 -15.70 -7.07
C ASN A 14 -5.05 -15.68 -5.56
N SER A 15 -5.31 -14.50 -5.01
CA SER A 15 -5.65 -14.30 -3.58
C SER A 15 -4.52 -14.66 -2.61
N ALA A 16 -3.26 -14.67 -3.07
CA ALA A 16 -2.11 -14.85 -2.19
C ALA A 16 -2.03 -13.74 -1.13
N GLN A 17 -1.52 -14.10 0.05
CA GLN A 17 -1.38 -13.16 1.17
C GLN A 17 0.03 -13.25 1.79
N LEU A 18 0.69 -12.10 1.89
CA LEU A 18 1.84 -11.88 2.76
C LEU A 18 1.37 -11.08 3.97
N ASN A 19 1.29 -11.71 5.14
CA ASN A 19 0.62 -11.15 6.32
C ASN A 19 1.54 -11.14 7.55
N ALA A 20 1.80 -9.94 8.07
CA ALA A 20 2.51 -9.71 9.33
C ALA A 20 1.64 -8.95 10.35
N SER A 21 0.32 -8.97 10.19
CA SER A 21 -0.61 -8.21 11.05
C SER A 21 -0.63 -8.73 12.49
N GLY A 22 -0.84 -7.84 13.46
CA GLY A 22 -0.93 -8.21 14.87
C GLY A 22 -0.89 -7.01 15.83
N VAL A 23 -0.73 -7.29 17.12
CA VAL A 23 -0.50 -6.26 18.14
C VAL A 23 0.83 -5.57 17.82
N GLY A 24 0.76 -4.30 17.39
CA GLY A 24 1.94 -3.56 16.95
C GLY A 24 2.42 -3.84 15.54
N GLY A 25 1.69 -4.61 14.71
CA GLY A 25 1.95 -4.87 13.28
C GLY A 25 3.41 -5.23 12.94
N GLY A 26 3.69 -6.47 12.54
CA GLY A 26 5.05 -6.88 12.13
C GLY A 26 5.60 -6.09 10.94
N ARG A 27 6.93 -6.11 10.78
CA ARG A 27 7.61 -5.48 9.65
C ARG A 27 7.62 -6.41 8.44
N ILE A 28 7.26 -5.89 7.28
CA ILE A 28 7.48 -6.56 5.99
C ILE A 28 8.61 -5.85 5.25
N VAL A 29 9.62 -6.62 4.82
CA VAL A 29 10.73 -6.11 3.98
C VAL A 29 10.78 -6.93 2.70
N ILE A 30 10.66 -6.27 1.56
CA ILE A 30 10.76 -6.92 0.25
C ILE A 30 11.91 -6.31 -0.54
N ARG A 31 12.76 -7.18 -1.09
CA ARG A 31 13.90 -6.86 -1.94
C ARG A 31 13.90 -7.79 -3.14
N GLY A 32 14.08 -7.26 -4.36
CA GLY A 32 14.05 -8.09 -5.57
C GLY A 32 14.12 -7.27 -6.86
N GLY A 33 14.01 -7.95 -8.01
CA GLY A 33 14.09 -7.31 -9.31
C GLY A 33 12.73 -6.74 -9.71
N ARG A 34 11.68 -7.55 -9.60
CA ARG A 34 10.30 -7.17 -9.84
C ARG A 34 9.38 -7.75 -8.76
N LEU A 35 8.37 -6.98 -8.37
CA LEU A 35 7.28 -7.44 -7.51
C LEU A 35 5.95 -7.25 -8.25
N THR A 36 5.21 -8.35 -8.41
CA THR A 36 3.85 -8.34 -8.95
C THR A 36 2.88 -8.70 -7.82
N VAL A 37 1.85 -7.88 -7.63
CA VAL A 37 0.76 -8.10 -6.67
C VAL A 37 -0.56 -8.03 -7.44
N ASP A 38 -1.01 -9.19 -7.90
CA ASP A 38 -2.20 -9.33 -8.74
C ASP A 38 -3.28 -10.08 -7.98
N ASN A 39 -4.45 -9.45 -7.78
CA ASN A 39 -5.54 -9.99 -6.97
C ASN A 39 -5.03 -10.59 -5.64
N SER A 40 -4.15 -9.88 -4.94
CA SER A 40 -3.38 -10.39 -3.80
C SER A 40 -3.09 -9.28 -2.78
N LYS A 41 -2.67 -9.66 -1.56
CA LYS A 41 -2.50 -8.71 -0.45
C LYS A 41 -1.14 -8.83 0.24
N ILE A 42 -0.52 -7.68 0.49
CA ILE A 42 0.61 -7.50 1.42
C ILE A 42 0.09 -6.69 2.60
N GLN A 43 0.13 -7.22 3.81
CA GLN A 43 -0.52 -6.58 4.96
C GLN A 43 0.29 -6.67 6.26
N ALA A 44 0.51 -5.51 6.87
CA ALA A 44 1.14 -5.32 8.18
C ALA A 44 0.22 -4.47 9.06
N ASN A 45 -1.00 -4.96 9.30
CA ASN A 45 -2.02 -4.20 10.02
C ASN A 45 -1.78 -4.25 11.53
N THR A 46 -2.13 -3.16 12.19
CA THR A 46 -2.06 -2.97 13.64
C THR A 46 -3.43 -3.25 14.25
N THR A 47 -3.49 -4.21 15.17
CA THR A 47 -4.75 -4.61 15.84
C THR A 47 -4.83 -4.18 17.30
N GLY A 48 -3.76 -3.60 17.85
CA GLY A 48 -3.64 -3.22 19.27
C GLY A 48 -3.22 -1.77 19.49
N SER A 49 -2.87 -1.44 20.73
CA SER A 49 -2.42 -0.09 21.13
C SER A 49 -0.98 0.23 20.76
N THR A 50 -0.15 -0.78 20.51
CA THR A 50 1.22 -0.62 19.99
C THR A 50 1.18 -0.21 18.52
N GLY A 51 2.00 0.76 18.11
CA GLY A 51 2.07 1.21 16.71
C GLY A 51 2.73 0.19 15.77
N GLY A 52 2.28 0.18 14.52
CA GLY A 52 2.75 -0.71 13.44
C GLY A 52 4.21 -0.50 13.03
N GLN A 53 4.93 -1.57 12.69
CA GLN A 53 6.31 -1.49 12.22
C GLN A 53 6.47 -1.11 10.73
N GLY A 54 5.41 -1.25 9.94
CA GLY A 54 5.34 -0.79 8.56
C GLY A 54 5.84 -1.78 7.50
N ILE A 55 5.88 -1.29 6.26
CA ILE A 55 6.23 -2.06 5.06
C ILE A 55 7.33 -1.30 4.31
N ASP A 56 8.41 -2.00 3.95
CA ASP A 56 9.51 -1.47 3.16
C ASP A 56 9.73 -2.35 1.93
N ILE A 57 9.44 -1.80 0.75
CA ILE A 57 9.60 -2.45 -0.55
C ILE A 57 10.67 -1.69 -1.33
N ALA A 58 11.71 -2.40 -1.76
CA ALA A 58 12.69 -1.86 -2.69
C ALA A 58 12.97 -2.91 -3.77
N VAL A 59 12.48 -2.65 -4.98
CA VAL A 59 12.74 -3.46 -6.16
C VAL A 59 13.50 -2.63 -7.19
N VAL A 60 14.31 -3.25 -8.05
CA VAL A 60 15.12 -2.48 -9.01
C VAL A 60 14.33 -2.10 -10.27
N ASN A 61 13.47 -2.99 -10.75
CA ASN A 61 12.72 -2.79 -11.99
C ASN A 61 11.30 -2.34 -11.67
N ASP A 62 10.36 -3.27 -11.57
CA ASP A 62 8.94 -2.94 -11.58
C ASP A 62 8.25 -3.34 -10.26
N LEU A 63 7.39 -2.47 -9.78
CA LEU A 63 6.31 -2.80 -8.86
C LEU A 63 4.98 -2.65 -9.60
N ASP A 64 4.24 -3.75 -9.73
CA ASP A 64 2.96 -3.79 -10.42
C ASP A 64 1.86 -4.30 -9.48
N LEU A 65 0.86 -3.44 -9.20
CA LEU A 65 -0.35 -3.81 -8.48
C LEU A 65 -1.52 -3.77 -9.45
N ALA A 66 -2.23 -4.89 -9.60
CA ALA A 66 -3.32 -5.02 -10.56
C ALA A 66 -4.47 -5.88 -10.00
N ASN A 67 -5.64 -5.77 -10.64
CA ASN A 67 -6.83 -6.59 -10.38
C ASN A 67 -7.17 -6.77 -8.89
N GLY A 68 -7.07 -5.72 -8.09
CA GLY A 68 -7.31 -5.81 -6.65
C GLY A 68 -6.06 -6.03 -5.78
N GLY A 69 -4.87 -5.75 -6.32
CA GLY A 69 -3.61 -5.84 -5.58
C GLY A 69 -3.51 -4.78 -4.47
N GLN A 70 -3.21 -5.20 -3.24
CA GLN A 70 -3.19 -4.29 -2.09
C GLN A 70 -1.89 -4.35 -1.29
N ILE A 71 -1.40 -3.18 -0.86
CA ILE A 71 -0.34 -3.03 0.14
C ILE A 71 -0.90 -2.20 1.30
N ASN A 72 -1.07 -2.82 2.46
CA ASN A 72 -1.84 -2.28 3.57
C ASN A 72 -1.01 -2.29 4.87
N SER A 73 -0.90 -1.13 5.53
CA SER A 73 -0.43 -1.04 6.91
C SER A 73 -1.42 -0.24 7.74
N LEU A 74 -2.63 -0.81 7.88
CA LEU A 74 -3.78 -0.17 8.48
C LEU A 74 -3.77 -0.32 10.01
N SER A 75 -4.44 0.57 10.73
CA SER A 75 -4.84 0.33 12.12
C SER A 75 -6.35 0.22 12.21
N THR A 76 -6.87 -1.00 12.41
CA THR A 76 -8.29 -1.32 12.17
C THR A 76 -9.13 -1.51 13.43
N LYS A 77 -8.49 -1.76 14.58
CA LYS A 77 -9.19 -2.09 15.85
C LYS A 77 -8.52 -1.54 17.10
N GLY A 78 -7.32 -1.00 16.95
CA GLY A 78 -6.48 -0.56 18.05
C GLY A 78 -6.32 0.96 18.07
N LEU A 79 -5.96 1.48 19.25
CA LEU A 79 -5.57 2.89 19.40
C LEU A 79 -4.15 3.17 18.90
N GLY A 80 -3.40 2.14 18.48
CA GLY A 80 -2.06 2.28 17.91
C GLY A 80 -2.10 2.87 16.50
N ALA A 81 -1.02 3.56 16.12
CA ALA A 81 -0.87 4.07 14.76
C ALA A 81 -0.65 2.91 13.76
N GLY A 82 -1.15 3.08 12.53
CA GLY A 82 -0.72 2.26 11.39
C GLY A 82 0.78 2.40 11.13
N GLY A 83 1.35 1.44 10.42
CA GLY A 83 2.77 1.49 10.07
C GLY A 83 3.02 2.35 8.83
N ASN A 84 4.22 2.90 8.71
CA ASN A 84 4.62 3.63 7.51
C ASN A 84 4.84 2.67 6.33
N ILE A 85 4.63 3.15 5.11
CA ILE A 85 4.93 2.40 3.88
C ILE A 85 6.00 3.14 3.09
N LYS A 86 7.11 2.45 2.80
CA LYS A 86 8.14 2.94 1.90
C LYS A 86 8.21 2.05 0.66
N VAL A 87 8.21 2.66 -0.51
CA VAL A 87 8.29 1.97 -1.79
C VAL A 87 9.37 2.61 -2.67
N ASN A 88 10.25 1.78 -3.20
CA ASN A 88 11.24 2.16 -4.19
C ASN A 88 11.20 1.17 -5.37
N ALA A 89 11.04 1.66 -6.60
CA ALA A 89 11.11 0.87 -7.82
C ALA A 89 11.50 1.72 -9.03
N GLY A 90 12.11 1.15 -10.06
CA GLY A 90 12.35 1.85 -11.33
C GLY A 90 11.06 2.35 -11.98
N PHE A 91 10.02 1.50 -11.99
CA PHE A 91 8.68 1.79 -12.47
C PHE A 91 7.64 1.28 -11.47
N ILE A 92 6.63 2.09 -11.16
CA ILE A 92 5.51 1.72 -10.30
C ILE A 92 4.22 1.90 -11.09
N ARG A 93 3.44 0.82 -11.22
CA ARG A 93 2.07 0.86 -11.75
C ARG A 93 1.09 0.33 -10.73
N LEU A 94 0.05 1.11 -10.50
CA LEU A 94 -1.14 0.69 -9.79
C LEU A 94 -2.32 0.83 -10.76
N ASP A 95 -2.95 -0.30 -11.07
CA ASP A 95 -4.09 -0.39 -11.96
C ASP A 95 -5.32 -0.93 -11.20
N GLY A 96 -6.32 -0.07 -11.00
CA GLY A 96 -7.55 -0.44 -10.30
C GLY A 96 -8.55 -1.22 -11.17
N GLY A 97 -8.28 -1.42 -12.46
CA GLY A 97 -9.14 -2.16 -13.38
C GLY A 97 -10.56 -1.59 -13.53
N GLY A 98 -10.82 -0.37 -13.03
CA GLY A 98 -12.14 0.23 -12.97
C GLY A 98 -13.08 -0.45 -11.96
N GLN A 99 -12.57 -1.41 -11.18
CA GLN A 99 -13.34 -2.12 -10.17
C GLN A 99 -13.21 -1.38 -8.84
N VAL A 100 -14.34 -0.87 -8.35
CA VAL A 100 -14.53 -0.47 -6.96
C VAL A 100 -15.51 -1.46 -6.33
N ASP A 101 -15.35 -1.77 -5.05
CA ASP A 101 -16.39 -2.54 -4.36
C ASP A 101 -17.65 -1.68 -4.15
N ASP A 102 -18.73 -2.29 -3.64
CA ASP A 102 -20.01 -1.60 -3.37
C ASP A 102 -19.87 -0.40 -2.42
N ASN A 103 -18.74 -0.31 -1.69
CA ASN A 103 -18.42 0.77 -0.76
C ASN A 103 -17.47 1.82 -1.37
N PHE A 104 -17.31 1.83 -2.69
CA PHE A 104 -16.41 2.75 -3.41
C PHE A 104 -14.93 2.63 -2.98
N THR A 105 -14.52 1.50 -2.40
CA THR A 105 -13.11 1.28 -2.10
C THR A 105 -12.38 0.82 -3.37
N PRO A 106 -11.28 1.50 -3.75
CA PRO A 106 -10.42 1.02 -4.83
C PRO A 106 -9.97 -0.40 -4.56
N THR A 107 -10.19 -1.30 -5.52
CA THR A 107 -9.73 -2.68 -5.36
C THR A 107 -8.20 -2.75 -5.27
N THR A 108 -7.50 -1.90 -6.05
CA THR A 108 -6.04 -1.77 -6.05
C THR A 108 -5.59 -0.54 -5.27
N GLN A 109 -4.76 -0.72 -4.25
CA GLN A 109 -4.32 0.41 -3.40
C GLN A 109 -2.99 0.19 -2.65
N ILE A 110 -2.36 1.31 -2.27
CA ILE A 110 -1.39 1.38 -1.17
C ILE A 110 -2.00 2.23 -0.06
N SER A 111 -2.17 1.68 1.14
CA SER A 111 -2.87 2.37 2.23
C SER A 111 -2.21 2.20 3.59
N ALA A 112 -2.01 3.32 4.28
CA ALA A 112 -1.44 3.40 5.63
C ALA A 112 -2.39 4.11 6.60
N ALA A 113 -3.70 3.83 6.48
CA ALA A 113 -4.72 4.52 7.25
C ALA A 113 -4.77 4.08 8.73
N THR A 114 -5.13 5.01 9.62
CA THR A 114 -5.33 4.74 11.06
C THR A 114 -6.78 5.00 11.47
N GLY A 115 -7.35 4.08 12.25
CA GLY A 115 -8.74 4.15 12.70
C GLY A 115 -9.67 3.33 11.83
N ASP A 116 -10.84 3.02 12.37
CA ASP A 116 -11.89 2.29 11.65
C ASP A 116 -12.82 3.28 10.94
N PRO A 117 -13.18 3.06 9.66
CA PRO A 117 -14.00 3.99 8.89
C PRO A 117 -15.44 4.13 9.40
N PHE A 118 -15.95 3.18 10.19
CA PHE A 118 -17.32 3.20 10.72
C PHE A 118 -17.36 3.49 12.22
N LEU A 119 -16.41 2.92 12.98
CA LEU A 119 -16.33 3.06 14.44
C LEU A 119 -15.48 4.26 14.86
N GLY A 120 -14.76 4.87 13.93
CA GLY A 120 -13.79 5.93 14.17
C GLY A 120 -12.44 5.41 14.67
N GLY A 121 -11.59 6.32 15.14
CA GLY A 121 -10.25 5.98 15.62
C GLY A 121 -9.81 6.83 16.80
N GLY A 122 -8.71 6.39 17.44
CA GLY A 122 -8.05 7.14 18.50
C GLY A 122 -7.30 8.39 17.99
N PRO A 123 -6.54 9.06 18.87
CA PRO A 123 -5.74 10.23 18.51
C PRO A 123 -4.47 9.88 17.69
N ALA A 124 -4.26 8.61 17.35
CA ALA A 124 -3.08 8.16 16.63
C ALA A 124 -3.04 8.71 15.19
N LYS A 125 -1.84 9.11 14.78
CA LYS A 125 -1.59 9.62 13.43
C LYS A 125 -1.74 8.50 12.38
N GLY A 126 -2.17 8.85 11.17
CA GLY A 126 -2.02 8.00 9.98
C GLY A 126 -0.54 7.69 9.69
N GLY A 127 -0.27 6.51 9.12
CA GLY A 127 1.08 6.10 8.73
C GLY A 127 1.53 6.88 7.49
N ASP A 128 2.78 7.35 7.48
CA ASP A 128 3.33 8.08 6.33
C ASP A 128 3.62 7.11 5.16
N ILE A 129 3.39 7.57 3.92
CA ILE A 129 3.72 6.84 2.69
C ILE A 129 4.78 7.59 1.92
N VAL A 130 5.86 6.90 1.58
CA VAL A 130 7.00 7.46 0.84
C VAL A 130 7.23 6.61 -0.40
N VAL A 131 7.13 7.22 -1.58
CA VAL A 131 7.29 6.55 -2.88
C VAL A 131 8.44 7.21 -3.65
N GLN A 132 9.42 6.42 -4.05
CA GLN A 132 10.50 6.81 -4.94
C GLN A 132 10.46 5.96 -6.20
N THR A 133 10.38 6.59 -7.37
CA THR A 133 10.43 5.86 -8.64
C THR A 133 10.97 6.68 -9.80
N GLY A 134 11.33 6.04 -10.90
CA GLY A 134 11.54 6.74 -12.17
C GLY A 134 10.20 7.20 -12.75
N HIS A 135 9.21 6.32 -12.73
CA HIS A 135 7.91 6.56 -13.37
C HIS A 135 6.78 5.99 -12.50
N LEU A 136 5.78 6.81 -12.19
CA LEU A 136 4.58 6.40 -11.48
C LEU A 136 3.36 6.44 -12.41
N GLU A 137 2.63 5.33 -12.50
CA GLU A 137 1.31 5.27 -13.11
C GLU A 137 0.25 4.88 -12.07
N LEU A 138 -0.74 5.74 -11.89
CA LEU A 138 -1.91 5.50 -11.04
C LEU A 138 -3.16 5.60 -11.92
N VAL A 139 -3.79 4.46 -12.22
CA VAL A 139 -4.83 4.40 -13.26
C VAL A 139 -6.04 3.57 -12.86
N ASN A 140 -7.14 3.79 -13.59
CA ASN A 140 -8.37 2.99 -13.50
C ASN A 140 -8.88 2.91 -12.05
N SER A 141 -8.90 4.06 -11.36
CA SER A 141 -9.33 4.23 -9.97
C SER A 141 -8.39 3.70 -8.89
N ALA A 142 -7.15 3.34 -9.21
CA ALA A 142 -6.17 3.00 -8.19
C ALA A 142 -5.86 4.16 -7.22
N GLN A 143 -5.47 3.83 -5.99
CA GLN A 143 -5.27 4.83 -4.93
C GLN A 143 -3.99 4.63 -4.10
N ILE A 144 -3.41 5.76 -3.66
CA ILE A 144 -2.44 5.81 -2.56
C ILE A 144 -3.05 6.69 -1.46
N SER A 145 -3.22 6.17 -0.24
CA SER A 145 -3.96 6.84 0.83
C SER A 145 -3.30 6.73 2.21
N SER A 146 -3.27 7.85 2.92
CA SER A 146 -2.74 7.96 4.29
C SER A 146 -3.76 8.70 5.16
N ALA A 147 -4.93 8.09 5.32
CA ALA A 147 -6.05 8.69 6.03
C ALA A 147 -6.00 8.45 7.54
N THR A 148 -6.83 9.20 8.26
CA THR A 148 -7.24 8.85 9.62
C THR A 148 -8.75 8.95 9.72
N PHE A 149 -9.36 8.00 10.41
CA PHE A 149 -10.79 8.01 10.72
C PHE A 149 -11.04 8.37 12.21
N GLY A 150 -10.00 8.84 12.91
CA GLY A 150 -10.06 9.28 14.30
C GLY A 150 -9.73 10.75 14.48
N ALA A 151 -9.48 11.16 15.72
CA ALA A 151 -9.06 12.51 16.06
C ALA A 151 -7.58 12.81 15.73
N GLY A 152 -6.82 11.78 15.32
CA GLY A 152 -5.43 11.95 14.90
C GLY A 152 -5.28 12.76 13.62
N LYS A 153 -4.05 13.11 13.27
CA LYS A 153 -3.75 13.73 11.97
C LYS A 153 -3.54 12.66 10.90
N ALA A 154 -3.97 12.94 9.67
CA ALA A 154 -3.59 12.13 8.51
C ALA A 154 -2.06 12.08 8.35
N GLY A 155 -1.56 11.01 7.74
CA GLY A 155 -0.13 10.91 7.44
C GLY A 155 0.22 11.68 6.18
N ARG A 156 1.52 11.84 5.96
CA ARG A 156 2.09 12.45 4.76
C ARG A 156 2.18 11.40 3.67
N ILE A 157 1.80 11.78 2.45
CA ILE A 157 2.18 11.06 1.23
C ILE A 157 3.25 11.90 0.53
N GLU A 158 4.43 11.32 0.34
CA GLU A 158 5.54 11.94 -0.37
C GLU A 158 5.91 11.08 -1.57
N ILE A 159 5.82 11.65 -2.78
CA ILE A 159 6.12 10.96 -4.04
C ILE A 159 7.24 11.71 -4.75
N THR A 160 8.32 11.00 -5.05
CA THR A 160 9.42 11.48 -5.88
C THR A 160 9.48 10.62 -7.14
N ALA A 161 9.17 11.22 -8.29
CA ALA A 161 9.17 10.53 -9.57
C ALA A 161 9.71 11.44 -10.69
N SER A 162 10.40 10.85 -11.68
CA SER A 162 10.81 11.59 -12.88
C SER A 162 9.62 11.89 -13.79
N SER A 163 8.59 11.03 -13.80
CA SER A 163 7.29 11.33 -14.39
C SER A 163 6.14 10.70 -13.62
N VAL A 164 4.97 11.33 -13.70
CA VAL A 164 3.73 10.85 -13.06
C VAL A 164 2.60 10.87 -14.08
N ARG A 165 1.87 9.76 -14.21
CA ARG A 165 0.62 9.66 -14.95
C ARG A 165 -0.51 9.32 -13.97
N LEU A 166 -1.53 10.18 -13.93
CA LEU A 166 -2.73 10.01 -13.12
C LEU A 166 -3.92 9.91 -14.08
N ASP A 167 -4.61 8.77 -14.07
CA ASP A 167 -5.84 8.58 -14.85
C ASP A 167 -6.95 8.01 -13.95
N ALA A 168 -7.83 8.90 -13.49
CA ALA A 168 -8.94 8.56 -12.60
C ALA A 168 -10.18 8.06 -13.35
N ARG A 169 -10.07 7.65 -14.61
CA ARG A 169 -11.21 7.11 -15.37
C ARG A 169 -11.83 5.91 -14.63
N LEU A 170 -13.05 6.13 -14.14
CA LEU A 170 -13.93 5.07 -13.68
C LEU A 170 -14.53 4.42 -14.94
N THR A 171 -13.87 3.40 -15.48
CA THR A 171 -14.49 2.60 -16.53
C THR A 171 -15.51 1.67 -15.87
N THR A 172 -16.78 2.04 -15.93
CA THR A 172 -17.85 1.10 -15.56
C THR A 172 -17.72 -0.14 -16.45
N PRO A 173 -17.61 -1.36 -15.89
CA PRO A 173 -17.69 -2.56 -16.72
C PRO A 173 -19.04 -2.55 -17.45
N THR A 174 -18.99 -2.63 -18.78
CA THR A 174 -20.17 -2.81 -19.65
C THR A 174 -20.74 -4.20 -19.48
#